data_AF-A0A258NQD3-F1
#
_entry.id   AF-A0A258NQD3-F1
#
_cell.length_a   1.000
_cell.length_b   1.000
_cell.length_c   1.000
_cell.angle_alpha   90.00
_cell.angle_beta   90.00
_cell.angle_gamma   90.00
#
_symmetry.space_group_name_H-M   'P 1'
#
loop_
_entity.id
_entity.type
_entity.pdbx_description
1 polymer ?
#
loop_
_entity_poly.entity_id
_entity_poly.type
_entity_poly.pdbx_seq_one_letter_code
_entity_poly.pdbx_strand_id
1 'polypeptide(L)'
;MPIAITLRKHFSDSYYRDALVRALNSSDIDSAYIASGFFSDFTVELDDSAPDFGIGEQMKGKKVFLYGSYGEDASLRELRAALTRRGLKAYAYRLASPEPGDLELRWHAKVAVFLSGTCPVLAIVGSSNLTNPSMYGNSERRFTASPKRIQVEADTFYWLHSHMDAAQAMHDVFHYWGGGLLAPQIAFDHEKFDTEIEKLIESLHNNLLMYSWRDI
;
A
#
# COMPACT_ATOMS: atom_id res chain seq x y z
N MET A 1 4.88 -10.26 -16.96
CA MET A 1 4.92 -10.00 -15.53
C MET A 1 4.63 -8.53 -15.27
N PRO A 2 3.41 -8.28 -14.83
CA PRO A 2 3.13 -7.09 -14.05
C PRO A 2 3.79 -7.21 -12.66
N ILE A 3 5.10 -7.45 -12.62
CA ILE A 3 5.91 -7.45 -11.40
C ILE A 3 6.96 -6.37 -11.54
N ALA A 4 7.11 -5.58 -10.48
CA ALA A 4 8.23 -4.67 -10.30
C ALA A 4 8.82 -4.87 -8.90
N ILE A 5 10.14 -4.78 -8.78
CA ILE A 5 10.83 -4.77 -7.49
C ILE A 5 11.54 -3.44 -7.36
N THR A 6 11.14 -2.66 -6.36
CA THR A 6 11.78 -1.37 -6.05
C THR A 6 12.75 -1.53 -4.90
N LEU A 7 13.77 -0.66 -4.91
CA LEU A 7 14.59 -0.41 -3.75
C LEU A 7 14.66 1.10 -3.56
N ARG A 8 13.97 1.60 -2.54
CA ARG A 8 14.01 3.01 -2.17
C ARG A 8 15.38 3.35 -1.64
N LYS A 9 16.13 4.14 -2.41
CA LYS A 9 17.46 4.66 -2.04
C LYS A 9 17.46 6.17 -1.83
N HIS A 10 16.41 6.86 -2.29
CA HIS A 10 16.25 8.29 -2.15
C HIS A 10 14.92 8.60 -1.47
N PHE A 11 14.92 9.70 -0.72
CA PHE A 11 13.73 10.17 -0.01
C PHE A 11 12.56 10.46 -0.97
N SER A 12 12.88 10.95 -2.17
CA SER A 12 11.92 11.33 -3.21
C SER A 12 11.13 10.16 -3.80
N ASP A 13 11.64 8.93 -3.68
CA ASP A 13 11.17 7.78 -4.46
C ASP A 13 10.23 6.90 -3.62
N SER A 14 9.16 7.46 -3.07
CA SER A 14 8.20 6.67 -2.30
C SER A 14 7.24 5.89 -3.22
N TYR A 15 7.76 4.84 -3.87
CA TYR A 15 6.98 3.96 -4.74
C TYR A 15 5.81 3.29 -4.00
N TYR A 16 5.97 2.96 -2.72
CA TYR A 16 4.91 2.38 -1.90
C TYR A 16 3.73 3.35 -1.73
N ARG A 17 4.01 4.62 -1.35
CA ARG A 17 2.99 5.68 -1.25
C ARG A 17 2.30 5.88 -2.60
N ASP A 18 3.08 6.02 -3.66
CA ASP A 18 2.57 6.36 -4.99
C ASP A 18 1.66 5.26 -5.51
N ALA A 19 2.07 4.00 -5.37
CA ALA A 19 1.26 2.86 -5.73
C ALA A 19 -0.03 2.78 -4.91
N LEU A 20 0.06 2.96 -3.59
CA LEU A 20 -1.11 2.93 -2.71
C LEU A 20 -2.12 4.00 -3.09
N VAL A 21 -1.66 5.24 -3.27
CA VAL A 21 -2.53 6.38 -3.56
C VAL A 21 -3.08 6.30 -4.98
N ARG A 22 -2.26 5.97 -5.99
CA ARG A 22 -2.73 5.83 -7.37
C ARG A 22 -3.73 4.69 -7.51
N ALA A 23 -3.47 3.53 -6.88
CA ALA A 23 -4.43 2.44 -6.83
C ALA A 23 -5.76 2.86 -6.17
N LEU A 24 -5.71 3.55 -5.03
CA LEU A 24 -6.94 4.07 -4.42
C LEU A 24 -7.64 5.15 -5.25
N ASN A 25 -6.95 5.84 -6.15
CA ASN A 25 -7.55 6.80 -7.08
C ASN A 25 -8.11 6.15 -8.37
N SER A 26 -7.67 4.94 -8.74
CA SER A 26 -8.15 4.20 -9.92
C SER A 26 -9.65 3.95 -9.89
N SER A 27 -10.39 4.13 -10.99
CA SER A 27 -11.85 4.13 -10.95
C SER A 27 -12.46 2.75 -10.67
N ASP A 28 -11.75 1.69 -11.03
CA ASP A 28 -12.17 0.29 -10.90
C ASP A 28 -11.81 -0.36 -9.55
N ILE A 29 -10.99 0.30 -8.70
CA ILE A 29 -10.62 -0.22 -7.39
C ILE A 29 -11.62 0.25 -6.34
N ASP A 30 -12.35 -0.69 -5.74
CA ASP A 30 -13.38 -0.42 -4.75
C ASP A 30 -12.89 -0.53 -3.31
N SER A 31 -11.86 -1.37 -3.10
CA SER A 31 -11.36 -1.65 -1.77
C SER A 31 -9.88 -2.02 -1.71
N ALA A 32 -9.27 -1.76 -0.56
CA ALA A 32 -7.91 -2.14 -0.24
C ALA A 32 -7.83 -2.86 1.12
N TYR A 33 -7.04 -3.91 1.19
CA TYR A 33 -6.74 -4.71 2.36
C TYR A 33 -5.26 -4.51 2.68
N ILE A 34 -4.96 -3.77 3.75
CA ILE A 34 -3.62 -3.31 4.05
C ILE A 34 -3.23 -3.85 5.43
N ALA A 35 -2.28 -4.76 5.44
CA ALA A 35 -1.69 -5.32 6.64
C ALA A 35 -0.29 -4.77 6.85
N SER A 36 -0.01 -4.25 8.05
CA SER A 36 1.28 -3.66 8.37
C SER A 36 1.67 -3.93 9.81
N GLY A 37 2.98 -3.93 10.08
CA GLY A 37 3.48 -4.09 11.44
C GLY A 37 3.35 -2.82 12.29
N PHE A 38 3.35 -1.66 11.63
CA PHE A 38 3.34 -0.36 12.29
C PHE A 38 2.44 0.62 11.54
N PHE A 39 1.82 1.52 12.30
CA PHE A 39 0.92 2.55 11.78
C PHE A 39 1.25 3.92 12.37
N SER A 40 0.97 4.98 11.62
CA SER A 40 0.86 6.34 12.13
C SER A 40 -0.15 7.12 11.29
N ASP A 41 -0.74 8.19 11.84
CA ASP A 41 -1.43 9.16 10.97
C ASP A 41 -0.40 9.89 10.11
N PHE A 42 -0.44 9.63 8.80
CA PHE A 42 0.38 10.28 7.78
C PHE A 42 -0.41 11.26 6.93
N THR A 43 -1.72 11.38 7.13
CA THR A 43 -2.61 12.04 6.18
C THR A 43 -2.41 13.54 6.11
N VAL A 44 -2.08 14.18 7.24
CA VAL A 44 -1.79 15.63 7.30
C VAL A 44 -0.46 15.94 6.62
N GLU A 45 0.59 15.20 6.98
CA GLU A 45 1.93 15.40 6.40
C GLU A 45 1.92 15.15 4.88
N LEU A 46 1.19 14.12 4.44
CA LEU A 46 1.01 13.80 3.03
C LEU A 46 0.40 14.96 2.25
N ASP A 47 -0.65 15.59 2.77
CA ASP A 47 -1.28 16.75 2.14
C ASP A 47 -0.35 17.97 2.06
N ASP A 48 0.41 18.23 3.13
CA ASP A 48 1.24 19.44 3.21
C ASP A 48 2.46 19.36 2.28
N SER A 49 3.04 18.17 2.17
CA SER A 49 4.31 17.93 1.49
C SER A 49 4.19 17.29 0.12
N ALA A 50 3.19 16.41 -0.05
CA ALA A 50 2.89 15.71 -1.29
C ALA A 50 1.40 15.74 -1.64
N PRO A 51 0.83 16.94 -1.84
CA PRO A 51 -0.60 17.13 -2.09
C PRO A 51 -1.12 16.41 -3.34
N ASP A 52 -0.26 16.20 -4.35
CA ASP A 52 -0.59 15.39 -5.54
C ASP A 52 -0.93 13.94 -5.18
N PHE A 53 -0.48 13.49 -4.01
CA PHE A 53 -0.74 12.18 -3.44
C PHE A 53 -1.66 12.23 -2.20
N GLY A 54 -2.31 13.36 -1.94
CA GLY A 54 -3.29 13.50 -0.87
C GLY A 54 -4.53 12.62 -1.09
N ILE A 55 -5.30 12.40 -0.03
CA ILE A 55 -6.56 11.64 -0.11
C ILE A 55 -7.64 12.57 -0.68
N GLY A 56 -7.96 12.39 -1.96
CA GLY A 56 -8.89 13.22 -2.72
C GLY A 56 -10.31 12.67 -2.87
N GLU A 57 -11.19 13.44 -3.52
CA GLU A 57 -12.60 13.08 -3.74
C GLU A 57 -12.79 11.77 -4.52
N GLN A 58 -11.86 11.40 -5.41
CA GLN A 58 -11.92 10.15 -6.18
C GLN A 58 -11.84 8.91 -5.28
N MET A 59 -11.24 9.02 -4.10
CA MET A 59 -11.14 7.94 -3.13
C MET A 59 -12.39 7.81 -2.24
N LYS A 60 -13.30 8.78 -2.30
CA LYS A 60 -14.44 8.86 -1.39
C LYS A 60 -15.36 7.65 -1.53
N GLY A 61 -15.72 7.07 -0.39
CA GLY A 61 -16.60 5.92 -0.31
C GLY A 61 -15.93 4.56 -0.54
N LYS A 62 -14.68 4.53 -1.03
CA LYS A 62 -13.90 3.29 -1.14
C LYS A 62 -13.58 2.72 0.22
N LYS A 63 -13.45 1.40 0.29
CA LYS A 63 -13.24 0.69 1.56
C LYS A 63 -11.75 0.45 1.80
N VAL A 64 -11.28 0.72 3.00
CA VAL A 64 -9.91 0.38 3.41
C VAL A 64 -9.97 -0.45 4.66
N PHE A 65 -9.46 -1.68 4.61
CA PHE A 65 -9.37 -2.59 5.73
C PHE A 65 -7.92 -2.60 6.23
N LEU A 66 -7.68 -2.04 7.41
CA LEU A 66 -6.37 -1.99 8.04
C LEU A 66 -6.20 -3.18 8.99
N TYR A 67 -5.10 -3.91 8.87
CA TYR A 67 -4.79 -5.08 9.69
C TYR A 67 -3.44 -4.90 10.38
N GLY A 68 -3.41 -4.87 11.71
CA GLY A 68 -2.16 -4.66 12.45
C GLY A 68 -1.87 -5.67 13.55
N SER A 69 -0.66 -5.58 14.07
CA SER A 69 -0.22 -6.42 15.19
C SER A 69 -1.00 -6.10 16.46
N TYR A 70 -1.00 -7.03 17.42
CA TYR A 70 -1.45 -6.73 18.78
C TYR A 70 -0.60 -5.58 19.35
N GLY A 71 -1.25 -4.60 20.01
CA GLY A 71 -0.58 -3.46 20.65
C GLY A 71 -0.54 -2.17 19.82
N GLU A 72 -0.90 -2.21 18.54
CA GLU A 72 -0.94 -1.04 17.64
C GLU A 72 -2.32 -0.34 17.62
N ASP A 73 -3.21 -0.67 18.55
CA ASP A 73 -4.61 -0.27 18.55
C ASP A 73 -4.81 1.26 18.47
N ALA A 74 -3.97 2.04 19.16
CA ALA A 74 -4.07 3.50 19.18
C ALA A 74 -3.76 4.09 17.79
N SER A 75 -2.61 3.75 17.22
CA SER A 75 -2.18 4.23 15.90
C SER A 75 -3.11 3.76 14.78
N LEU A 76 -3.62 2.53 14.85
CA LEU A 76 -4.63 2.00 13.93
C LEU A 76 -5.94 2.80 13.99
N ARG A 77 -6.44 3.07 15.20
CA ARG A 77 -7.67 3.88 15.38
C ARG A 77 -7.49 5.30 14.87
N GLU A 78 -6.33 5.89 15.14
CA GLU A 78 -6.01 7.24 14.71
C GLU A 78 -5.99 7.32 13.18
N LEU A 79 -5.25 6.41 12.53
CA LEU A 79 -5.21 6.35 11.07
C LEU A 79 -6.59 6.04 10.47
N ARG A 80 -7.35 5.09 11.04
CA ARG A 80 -8.74 4.82 10.60
C ARG A 80 -9.59 6.09 10.65
N ALA A 81 -9.53 6.83 11.76
CA ALA A 81 -10.28 8.07 11.93
C ALA A 81 -9.82 9.14 10.93
N ALA A 82 -8.51 9.24 10.67
CA ALA A 82 -7.95 10.14 9.67
C ALA A 82 -8.45 9.82 8.26
N LEU A 83 -8.36 8.56 7.81
CA LEU A 83 -8.89 8.11 6.52
C LEU A 83 -10.41 8.36 6.41
N THR A 84 -11.15 8.10 7.49
CA THR A 84 -12.61 8.32 7.54
C THR A 84 -12.97 9.81 7.38
N ARG A 85 -12.22 10.71 8.03
CA ARG A 85 -12.40 12.17 7.87
C ARG A 85 -12.18 12.63 6.43
N ARG A 86 -11.39 11.88 5.65
CA ARG A 86 -11.16 12.14 4.21
C ARG A 86 -12.17 11.45 3.30
N GLY A 87 -13.19 10.81 3.85
CA GLY A 87 -14.29 10.22 3.08
C GLY A 87 -14.11 8.75 2.70
N LEU A 88 -13.01 8.10 3.09
CA LEU A 88 -12.86 6.64 2.95
C LEU A 88 -13.75 5.90 3.96
N LYS A 89 -14.23 4.71 3.60
CA LYS A 89 -14.85 3.77 4.54
C LYS A 89 -13.76 2.91 5.16
N ALA A 90 -13.11 3.42 6.20
CA ALA A 90 -11.98 2.75 6.83
C ALA A 90 -12.41 1.84 7.99
N TYR A 91 -11.85 0.63 8.03
CA TYR A 91 -12.03 -0.38 9.05
C TYR A 91 -10.65 -0.74 9.62
N ALA A 92 -10.58 -1.08 10.91
CA ALA A 92 -9.31 -1.43 11.54
C ALA A 92 -9.48 -2.71 12.35
N TYR A 93 -8.56 -3.64 12.14
CA TYR A 93 -8.53 -4.93 12.80
C TYR A 93 -7.14 -5.17 13.36
N ARG A 94 -7.09 -5.85 14.50
CA ARG A 94 -5.85 -6.32 15.12
C ARG A 94 -5.80 -7.83 15.11
N LEU A 95 -4.59 -8.36 15.05
CA LEU A 95 -4.37 -9.78 15.28
C LEU A 95 -4.87 -10.13 16.70
N ALA A 96 -5.64 -11.22 16.83
CA ALA A 96 -6.08 -11.69 18.12
C ALA A 96 -4.88 -11.92 19.05
N SER A 97 -5.02 -11.53 20.32
CA SER A 97 -4.03 -11.85 21.34
C SER A 97 -3.85 -13.37 21.43
N PRO A 98 -2.61 -13.87 21.56
CA PRO A 98 -2.34 -15.29 21.79
C PRO A 98 -3.01 -15.75 23.10
N GLU A 99 -3.39 -17.03 23.18
CA GLU A 99 -3.91 -17.58 24.44
C GLU A 99 -2.80 -17.68 25.49
N PRO A 100 -3.13 -17.70 26.80
CA PRO A 100 -2.14 -17.87 27.84
C PRO A 100 -1.33 -19.17 27.65
N GLY A 101 -0.03 -19.04 27.37
CA GLY A 101 0.87 -20.17 27.10
C GLY A 101 1.27 -20.32 25.63
N ASP A 102 0.62 -19.61 24.71
CA ASP A 102 1.00 -19.55 23.30
C ASP A 102 2.15 -18.56 23.06
N LEU A 103 2.86 -18.76 21.94
CA LEU A 103 3.90 -17.86 21.49
C LEU A 103 3.28 -16.51 21.06
N GLU A 104 3.81 -15.40 21.54
CA GLU A 104 3.39 -14.06 21.10
C GLU A 104 3.83 -13.78 19.66
N LEU A 105 3.03 -14.23 18.70
CA LEU A 105 3.23 -13.92 17.29
C LEU A 105 2.78 -12.48 17.02
N ARG A 106 3.72 -11.66 16.53
CA ARG A 106 3.45 -10.30 16.07
C ARG A 106 3.36 -10.28 14.56
N TRP A 107 2.38 -9.54 14.04
CA TRP A 107 2.32 -9.30 12.61
C TRP A 107 3.45 -8.36 12.21
N HIS A 108 4.35 -8.81 11.32
CA HIS A 108 5.46 -7.99 10.83
C HIS A 108 5.47 -7.84 9.31
N ALA A 109 4.74 -8.66 8.55
CA ALA A 109 4.66 -8.52 7.10
C ALA A 109 4.01 -7.18 6.72
N LYS A 110 4.33 -6.65 5.54
CA LYS A 110 3.66 -5.48 4.99
C LYS A 110 3.11 -5.85 3.63
N VAL A 111 1.79 -5.89 3.58
CA VAL A 111 1.02 -6.42 2.46
C VAL A 111 -0.11 -5.45 2.20
N ALA A 112 -0.26 -5.02 0.96
CA ALA A 112 -1.47 -4.33 0.49
C ALA A 112 -2.05 -5.13 -0.67
N VAL A 113 -3.36 -5.37 -0.67
CA VAL A 113 -4.07 -5.98 -1.78
C VAL A 113 -5.25 -5.10 -2.14
N PHE A 114 -5.43 -4.82 -3.42
CA PHE A 114 -6.47 -3.94 -3.94
C PHE A 114 -7.41 -4.75 -4.83
N LEU A 115 -8.71 -4.50 -4.67
CA LEU A 115 -9.76 -5.25 -5.33
C LEU A 115 -10.60 -4.37 -6.24
N SER A 116 -10.94 -4.91 -7.40
CA SER A 116 -12.03 -4.45 -8.26
C SER A 116 -13.24 -5.37 -8.05
N GLY A 117 -14.31 -4.83 -7.46
CA GLY A 117 -15.39 -5.64 -6.91
C GLY A 117 -14.87 -6.64 -5.86
N THR A 118 -14.91 -7.93 -6.20
CA THR A 118 -14.39 -9.02 -5.37
C THR A 118 -13.08 -9.62 -5.90
N CYS A 119 -12.59 -9.14 -7.06
CA CYS A 119 -11.40 -9.68 -7.70
C CYS A 119 -10.15 -8.94 -7.20
N PRO A 120 -9.13 -9.64 -6.66
CA PRO A 120 -7.84 -9.06 -6.33
C PRO A 120 -7.06 -8.73 -7.61
N VAL A 121 -6.75 -7.45 -7.84
CA VAL A 121 -6.15 -6.98 -9.11
C VAL A 121 -4.75 -6.40 -8.96
N LEU A 122 -4.37 -6.03 -7.75
CA LEU A 122 -3.07 -5.47 -7.45
C LEU A 122 -2.64 -5.86 -6.03
N ALA A 123 -1.36 -6.18 -5.85
CA ALA A 123 -0.77 -6.38 -4.55
C ALA A 123 0.60 -5.72 -4.42
N ILE A 124 0.95 -5.37 -3.18
CA ILE A 124 2.26 -4.86 -2.80
C ILE A 124 2.71 -5.68 -1.60
N VAL A 125 3.94 -6.21 -1.65
CA VAL A 125 4.56 -6.96 -0.55
C VAL A 125 5.97 -6.45 -0.35
N GLY A 126 6.33 -6.09 0.88
CA GLY A 126 7.67 -5.59 1.14
C GLY A 126 7.95 -5.18 2.57
N SER A 127 8.83 -4.19 2.71
CA SER A 127 9.30 -3.69 3.99
C SER A 127 8.63 -2.38 4.42
N SER A 128 7.99 -1.65 3.50
CA SER A 128 7.38 -0.35 3.76
C SER A 128 6.16 -0.47 4.69
N ASN A 129 6.15 0.26 5.80
CA ASN A 129 5.02 0.28 6.73
C ASN A 129 4.01 1.35 6.35
N LEU A 130 2.81 1.28 6.94
CA LEU A 130 1.82 2.35 6.78
C LEU A 130 2.08 3.50 7.79
N THR A 131 3.30 4.05 7.72
CA THR A 131 3.83 5.08 8.63
C THR A 131 4.38 6.27 7.88
N ASN A 132 4.56 7.40 8.57
CA ASN A 132 5.10 8.63 8.00
C ASN A 132 6.36 8.40 7.14
N PRO A 133 7.44 7.73 7.60
CA PRO A 133 8.64 7.55 6.79
C PRO A 133 8.41 6.90 5.41
N SER A 134 7.57 5.86 5.35
CA SER A 134 7.25 5.16 4.10
C SER A 134 6.25 5.96 3.25
N MET A 135 5.32 6.68 3.88
CA MET A 135 4.27 7.46 3.21
C MET A 135 4.68 8.88 2.84
N TYR A 136 5.88 9.32 3.24
CA TYR A 136 6.41 10.66 3.03
C TYR A 136 7.53 10.64 1.98
N GLY A 137 7.61 11.67 1.15
CA GLY A 137 8.54 11.81 0.02
C GLY A 137 8.29 13.10 -0.74
N ASN A 138 9.17 13.47 -1.68
CA ASN A 138 8.93 14.64 -2.54
C ASN A 138 7.67 14.45 -3.39
N SER A 139 7.11 15.57 -3.85
CA SER A 139 5.93 15.61 -4.72
C SER A 139 6.31 16.07 -6.12
N GLU A 140 5.41 15.84 -7.08
CA GLU A 140 5.60 16.31 -8.45
C GLU A 140 5.69 17.84 -8.52
N ARG A 141 5.00 18.55 -7.62
CA ARG A 141 4.90 20.02 -7.62
C ARG A 141 5.77 20.74 -6.58
N ARG A 142 6.31 20.04 -5.58
CA ARG A 142 7.15 20.63 -4.52
C ARG A 142 8.36 19.73 -4.22
N PHE A 143 9.54 20.28 -4.47
CA PHE A 143 10.80 19.72 -4.00
C PHE A 143 11.05 20.20 -2.57
N THR A 144 10.81 19.34 -1.59
CA THR A 144 11.25 19.57 -0.22
C THR A 144 12.69 19.09 -0.04
N ALA A 145 13.51 19.85 0.70
CA ALA A 145 14.87 19.43 1.03
C ALA A 145 14.81 18.14 1.89
N SER A 146 15.57 17.13 1.48
CA SER A 146 15.55 15.78 2.07
C SER A 146 15.75 15.78 3.60
N PRO A 147 15.01 14.97 4.37
CA PRO A 147 15.29 14.76 5.78
C PRO A 147 16.66 14.08 5.99
N LYS A 148 17.20 14.21 7.21
CA LYS A 148 18.56 13.76 7.59
C LYS A 148 18.79 12.24 7.55
N ARG A 149 17.74 11.42 7.39
CA ARG A 149 17.84 9.95 7.33
C ARG A 149 16.89 9.39 6.27
N ILE A 150 17.45 8.64 5.32
CA ILE A 150 16.70 7.88 4.32
C ILE A 150 16.45 6.49 4.91
N GLN A 151 15.20 6.02 4.89
CA GLN A 151 14.89 4.62 5.15
C GLN A 151 15.04 3.83 3.85
N VAL A 152 15.81 2.74 3.91
CA VAL A 152 15.97 1.83 2.78
C VAL A 152 14.86 0.81 2.86
N GLU A 153 14.00 0.81 1.84
CA GLU A 153 12.82 -0.04 1.77
C GLU A 153 12.83 -0.79 0.43
N ALA A 154 12.44 -2.07 0.46
CA ALA A 154 12.28 -2.88 -0.73
C ALA A 154 10.85 -3.41 -0.78
N ASP A 155 10.18 -3.14 -1.90
CA ASP A 155 8.80 -3.55 -2.13
C ASP A 155 8.67 -4.19 -3.51
N THR A 156 7.87 -5.25 -3.56
CA THR A 156 7.47 -5.94 -4.79
C THR A 156 6.01 -5.63 -5.07
N PHE A 157 5.74 -5.27 -6.32
CA PHE A 157 4.42 -4.89 -6.81
C PHE A 157 3.95 -5.94 -7.79
N TYR A 158 2.67 -6.30 -7.74
CA TYR A 158 2.01 -7.27 -8.58
C TYR A 158 0.72 -6.62 -9.11
N TRP A 159 0.43 -6.63 -10.40
CA TRP A 159 -0.86 -6.14 -10.93
C TRP A 159 -1.44 -7.10 -11.97
N LEU A 160 -2.64 -6.88 -12.48
CA LEU A 160 -3.21 -7.65 -13.58
C LEU A 160 -3.33 -6.78 -14.83
N HIS A 161 -2.85 -7.26 -15.97
CA HIS A 161 -2.95 -6.54 -17.25
C HIS A 161 -4.39 -6.38 -17.74
N SER A 162 -5.23 -7.38 -17.45
CA SER A 162 -6.66 -7.36 -17.77
C SER A 162 -7.42 -6.23 -17.07
N HIS A 163 -6.84 -5.61 -16.04
CA HIS A 163 -7.40 -4.49 -15.32
C HIS A 163 -6.68 -3.19 -15.67
N MET A 164 -7.25 -2.47 -16.65
CA MET A 164 -6.62 -1.29 -17.27
C MET A 164 -6.22 -0.21 -16.26
N ASP A 165 -7.05 0.10 -15.26
CA ASP A 165 -6.73 1.16 -14.31
C ASP A 165 -5.68 0.72 -13.27
N ALA A 166 -5.64 -0.57 -12.91
CA ALA A 166 -4.56 -1.13 -12.08
C ALA A 166 -3.22 -1.13 -12.84
N ALA A 167 -3.25 -1.53 -14.11
CA ALA A 167 -2.09 -1.49 -15.00
C ALA A 167 -1.62 -0.04 -15.25
N GLN A 168 -2.55 0.89 -15.47
CA GLN A 168 -2.23 2.31 -15.65
C GLN A 168 -1.68 2.92 -14.36
N ALA A 169 -2.24 2.59 -13.19
CA ALA A 169 -1.69 3.05 -11.93
C ALA A 169 -0.23 2.63 -11.76
N MET A 170 0.11 1.37 -12.06
CA MET A 170 1.50 0.89 -11.96
C MET A 170 2.40 1.47 -13.06
N HIS A 171 1.88 1.59 -14.28
CA HIS A 171 2.57 2.31 -15.35
C HIS A 171 2.96 3.72 -14.87
N ASP A 172 2.03 4.45 -14.27
CA ASP A 172 2.28 5.81 -13.82
C ASP A 172 3.33 5.88 -12.71
N VAL A 173 3.24 4.97 -11.72
CA VAL A 173 4.24 4.87 -10.64
C VAL A 173 5.64 4.68 -11.19
N PHE A 174 5.81 3.80 -12.19
CA PHE A 174 7.13 3.40 -12.67
C PHE A 174 7.65 4.20 -13.87
N HIS A 175 6.79 4.93 -14.60
CA HIS A 175 7.18 5.70 -15.78
C HIS A 175 7.21 7.22 -15.57
N TYR A 176 6.37 7.79 -14.69
CA TYR A 176 6.43 9.24 -14.42
C TYR A 176 7.54 9.62 -13.42
N TRP A 177 8.09 8.67 -12.67
CA TRP A 177 9.21 8.86 -11.75
C TRP A 177 10.39 7.92 -12.04
N GLY A 178 11.40 8.48 -12.70
CA GLY A 178 12.60 7.81 -13.21
C GLY A 178 12.76 8.10 -14.69
N GLY A 179 13.45 9.19 -15.04
CA GLY A 179 13.54 9.68 -16.41
C GLY A 179 13.89 8.58 -17.42
N GLY A 180 12.98 8.28 -18.35
CA GLY A 180 13.24 7.51 -19.58
C GLY A 180 13.70 6.05 -19.41
N LEU A 181 13.88 5.59 -18.18
CA LEU A 181 14.20 4.23 -17.82
C LEU A 181 13.24 3.93 -16.68
N LEU A 182 12.30 3.00 -16.90
CA LEU A 182 11.87 2.11 -15.82
C LEU A 182 13.11 1.91 -14.97
N ALA A 183 13.07 2.35 -13.71
CA ALA A 183 14.24 2.44 -12.86
C ALA A 183 15.11 1.17 -13.03
N PRO A 184 16.42 1.16 -12.70
CA PRO A 184 17.28 -0.05 -12.80
C PRO A 184 16.75 -1.32 -12.07
N GLN A 185 15.57 -1.21 -11.49
CA GLN A 185 14.56 -2.18 -11.08
C GLN A 185 14.21 -3.22 -12.16
N ILE A 186 14.01 -4.43 -11.66
CA ILE A 186 13.62 -5.58 -12.45
C ILE A 186 12.10 -5.50 -12.63
N ALA A 187 11.68 -5.01 -13.80
CA ALA A 187 10.30 -5.10 -14.26
C ALA A 187 10.23 -6.11 -15.41
N PHE A 188 9.20 -6.95 -15.43
CA PHE A 188 9.14 -8.06 -16.38
C PHE A 188 7.82 -8.09 -17.15
N ASP A 189 7.36 -7.05 -17.81
CA ASP A 189 6.05 -7.00 -18.48
C ASP A 189 5.86 -8.04 -19.62
N HIS A 190 4.87 -8.95 -19.49
CA HIS A 190 4.56 -10.04 -20.44
C HIS A 190 3.34 -10.88 -19.97
N GLU A 191 2.36 -11.09 -20.85
CA GLU A 191 1.10 -11.83 -20.61
C GLU A 191 1.27 -13.30 -20.15
N LYS A 192 2.39 -13.96 -20.45
CA LYS A 192 2.58 -15.41 -20.20
C LYS A 192 2.62 -15.79 -18.71
N PHE A 193 2.62 -14.79 -17.84
CA PHE A 193 2.68 -14.93 -16.40
C PHE A 193 1.39 -14.44 -15.71
N ASP A 194 0.41 -13.95 -16.46
CA ASP A 194 -0.77 -13.32 -15.88
C ASP A 194 -1.54 -14.30 -14.98
N THR A 195 -1.64 -15.56 -15.39
CA THR A 195 -2.27 -16.62 -14.59
C THR A 195 -1.51 -16.91 -13.29
N GLU A 196 -0.17 -16.91 -13.30
CA GLU A 196 0.63 -17.08 -12.09
C GLU A 196 0.52 -15.89 -11.15
N ILE A 197 0.47 -14.67 -11.69
CA ILE A 197 0.30 -13.45 -10.89
C ILE A 197 -1.09 -13.39 -10.28
N GLU A 198 -2.14 -13.69 -11.03
CA GLU A 198 -3.50 -13.80 -10.53
C GLU A 198 -3.57 -14.76 -9.34
N LYS A 199 -3.06 -15.99 -9.50
CA LYS A 199 -2.99 -16.97 -8.40
C LYS A 199 -2.21 -16.46 -7.19
N LEU A 200 -1.13 -15.70 -7.41
CA LEU A 200 -0.31 -15.15 -6.34
C LEU A 200 -1.06 -14.08 -5.55
N ILE A 201 -1.70 -13.12 -6.24
CA ILE A 201 -2.48 -12.05 -5.61
C ILE A 201 -3.69 -12.65 -4.87
N GLU A 202 -4.39 -13.60 -5.49
CA GLU A 202 -5.50 -14.32 -4.85
C GLU A 202 -5.05 -15.09 -3.61
N SER A 203 -3.95 -15.84 -3.70
CA SER A 203 -3.40 -16.58 -2.56
C SER A 203 -3.01 -15.64 -1.43
N LEU A 204 -2.37 -14.51 -1.74
CA LEU A 204 -2.00 -13.49 -0.77
C LEU A 204 -3.22 -12.91 -0.05
N HIS A 205 -4.26 -12.55 -0.81
CA HIS A 205 -5.53 -12.05 -0.26
C HIS A 205 -6.19 -13.09 0.65
N ASN A 206 -6.32 -14.33 0.18
CA ASN A 206 -6.94 -15.42 0.94
C ASN A 206 -6.16 -15.71 2.22
N ASN A 207 -4.83 -15.81 2.15
CA ASN A 207 -3.97 -16.01 3.31
C ASN A 207 -4.12 -14.88 4.32
N LEU A 208 -4.20 -13.63 3.87
CA LEU A 208 -4.42 -12.48 4.75
C LEU A 208 -5.74 -12.62 5.52
N LEU A 209 -6.81 -13.08 4.88
CA LEU A 209 -8.12 -13.24 5.50
C LEU A 209 -8.23 -14.47 6.42
N MET A 210 -7.30 -15.43 6.34
CA MET A 210 -7.30 -16.63 7.18
C MET A 210 -6.87 -16.36 8.64
N TYR A 211 -6.22 -15.23 8.91
CA TYR A 211 -5.80 -14.88 10.26
C TYR A 211 -7.00 -14.48 11.14
N SER A 212 -6.89 -14.74 12.45
CA SER A 212 -7.91 -14.34 13.42
C SER A 212 -7.80 -12.85 13.72
N TRP A 213 -8.47 -12.04 12.90
CA TRP A 213 -8.56 -10.59 13.07
C TRP A 213 -9.74 -10.21 13.96
N ARG A 214 -9.52 -9.25 14.86
CA ARG A 214 -10.56 -8.67 15.72
C ARG A 214 -10.73 -7.19 15.42
N ASP A 215 -11.97 -6.75 15.32
CA ASP A 215 -12.31 -5.33 15.14
C ASP A 215 -11.82 -4.47 16.33
N ILE A 216 -11.57 -3.19 16.08
CA ILE A 216 -10.93 -2.24 17.01
C ILE A 216 -11.81 -1.01 17.30
#